data_AF-A0A1F7FUB2-F1
#
_entry.id   AF-A0A1F7FUB2-F1
#
_cell.length_a   1.000
_cell.length_b   1.000
_cell.length_c   1.000
_cell.angle_alpha   90.00
_cell.angle_beta   90.00
_cell.angle_gamma   90.00
#
_symmetry.space_group_name_H-M   'P 1'
#
loop_
_entity.id
_entity.type
_entity.pdbx_description
1 polymer ?
#
loop_
_entity_poly.entity_id
_entity_poly.type
_entity_poly.pdbx_seq_one_letter_code
_entity_poly.pdbx_strand_id
1 'polypeptide(L)'
;MVVIEGPRFSTRAESKWFAGQGWEVINMTQYPEAILAREREICYANISLITDYDVGLADDASVQPVSQEKVLRVFKENNEKLRALLAAMIPQIPQKPSCCCQTALENARF
;
A
#
# COMPACT_ATOMS: atom_id res chain seq x y z
N MET A 1 -3.33 6.97 2.41
CA MET A 1 -2.40 5.90 2.81
C MET A 1 -1.12 6.53 3.31
N VAL A 2 -0.55 5.99 4.40
CA VAL A 2 0.70 6.45 5.00
C VAL A 2 1.78 5.37 4.91
N VAL A 3 3.03 5.77 4.68
CA VAL A 3 4.19 4.88 4.74
C VAL A 3 5.01 5.25 5.98
N ILE A 4 5.37 4.26 6.79
CA ILE A 4 6.23 4.43 7.97
C ILE A 4 7.53 3.64 7.79
N GLU A 5 8.60 4.04 8.49
CA GLU A 5 9.93 3.44 8.36
C GLU A 5 9.99 1.95 8.77
N GLY A 6 9.15 1.54 9.73
CA GLY A 6 9.29 0.22 10.36
C GLY A 6 10.58 0.10 11.19
N PRO A 7 11.10 -1.11 11.44
CA PRO A 7 10.42 -2.40 11.31
C PRO A 7 9.37 -2.65 12.41
N ARG A 8 9.27 -1.73 13.39
CA ARG A 8 8.21 -1.75 14.40
C ARG A 8 6.87 -1.37 13.79
N PHE A 9 5.79 -1.92 14.34
CA PHE A 9 4.45 -1.39 14.11
C PHE A 9 4.26 -0.02 14.78
N SER A 10 3.19 0.67 14.40
CA SER A 10 2.80 1.92 15.04
C SER A 10 2.36 1.70 16.49
N THR A 11 2.43 2.76 17.29
CA THR A 11 1.77 2.84 18.58
C THR A 11 0.30 3.24 18.39
N ARG A 12 -0.55 3.01 19.40
CA ARG A 12 -1.94 3.51 19.42
C ARG A 12 -2.05 5.02 19.23
N ALA A 13 -1.08 5.79 19.70
CA ALA A 13 -1.05 7.24 19.50
C ALA A 13 -0.77 7.61 18.03
N GLU A 14 0.21 6.97 17.40
CA GLU A 14 0.55 7.17 15.98
C GLU A 14 -0.60 6.73 15.07
N SER A 15 -1.16 5.53 15.29
CA SER A 15 -2.28 5.00 14.51
C SER A 15 -3.51 5.91 14.55
N LYS A 16 -3.88 6.38 15.76
CA LYS A 16 -4.96 7.37 15.93
C LYS A 16 -4.64 8.70 15.24
N TRP A 17 -3.38 9.14 15.27
CA TRP A 17 -2.95 10.35 14.56
C TRP A 17 -3.08 10.17 13.04
N PHE A 18 -2.60 9.06 12.47
CA PHE A 18 -2.72 8.78 11.04
C PHE A 18 -4.18 8.73 10.57
N ALA A 19 -5.04 8.01 11.31
CA ALA A 19 -6.47 7.96 11.02
C ALA A 19 -7.12 9.36 11.11
N GLY A 20 -6.72 10.17 12.11
CA GLY A 20 -7.14 11.57 12.25
C GLY A 20 -6.67 12.51 11.15
N GLN A 21 -5.64 12.15 10.38
CA GLN A 21 -5.24 12.86 9.15
C GLN A 21 -5.99 12.37 7.89
N GLY A 22 -6.93 11.43 8.03
CA GLY A 22 -7.67 10.84 6.90
C GLY A 22 -6.92 9.72 6.16
N TRP A 23 -5.90 9.11 6.78
CA TRP A 23 -5.21 7.97 6.17
C TRP A 23 -5.90 6.64 6.49
N GLU A 24 -6.36 5.95 5.44
CA GLU A 24 -7.13 4.69 5.55
C GLU A 24 -6.28 3.40 5.57
N VAL A 25 -5.01 3.47 5.14
CA VAL A 25 -4.11 2.32 4.98
C VAL A 25 -2.70 2.72 5.40
N ILE A 26 -1.98 1.79 6.03
CA ILE A 26 -0.58 1.93 6.48
C ILE A 26 0.30 0.81 5.90
N ASN A 27 1.52 1.14 5.46
CA ASN A 27 2.54 0.16 5.08
C ASN A 27 3.97 0.69 5.30
N MET A 28 4.99 -0.05 4.85
CA MET A 28 6.42 0.25 5.07
C MET A 28 7.27 0.23 3.79
N THR A 29 6.68 0.07 2.60
CA THR A 29 7.44 -0.28 1.38
C THR A 29 7.24 0.65 0.19
N GLN A 30 6.12 1.37 0.12
CA GLN A 30 5.78 2.13 -1.09
C GLN A 30 6.56 3.42 -1.29
N TYR A 31 7.16 3.97 -0.23
CA TYR A 31 8.10 5.06 -0.33
C TYR A 31 9.50 4.49 -0.07
N PRO A 32 10.51 4.76 -0.93
CA PRO A 32 10.47 5.65 -2.10
C PRO A 32 9.99 4.99 -3.41
N GLU A 33 9.58 3.71 -3.42
CA GLU A 33 9.25 2.94 -4.64
C GLU A 33 8.35 3.68 -5.65
N ALA A 34 7.23 4.25 -5.20
CA ALA A 34 6.27 4.94 -6.06
C ALA A 34 6.84 6.25 -6.66
N ILE A 35 7.76 6.91 -5.96
CA ILE A 35 8.45 8.12 -6.45
C ILE A 35 9.51 7.73 -7.48
N LEU A 36 10.33 6.71 -7.19
CA LEU A 36 11.32 6.19 -8.13
C LEU A 36 10.67 5.67 -9.43
N ALA A 37 9.49 5.04 -9.35
CA ALA A 37 8.73 4.64 -10.53
C ALA A 37 8.25 5.85 -11.36
N ARG A 38 7.79 6.92 -10.70
CA ARG A 38 7.39 8.19 -11.34
C ARG A 38 8.58 8.89 -12.00
N GLU A 39 9.74 8.92 -11.35
CA GLU A 39 11.01 9.45 -11.89
C GLU A 39 11.56 8.66 -13.08
N ARG A 40 11.07 7.43 -13.30
CA ARG A 40 11.37 6.61 -14.49
C ARG A 40 10.24 6.60 -15.52
N GLU A 41 9.25 7.47 -15.33
CA GLU A 41 8.05 7.59 -16.17
C GLU A 41 7.24 6.28 -16.32
N ILE A 42 7.36 5.41 -15.32
CA ILE A 42 6.67 4.11 -15.27
C ILE A 42 5.26 4.32 -14.70
N CYS A 43 4.26 3.76 -15.38
CA CYS A 43 2.90 3.66 -14.85
C CYS A 43 2.86 2.73 -13.63
N TYR A 44 2.91 3.32 -12.43
CA TYR A 44 2.85 2.59 -11.16
C TYR A 44 1.41 2.48 -10.64
N ALA A 45 1.04 1.28 -10.18
CA ALA A 45 -0.21 1.01 -9.49
C ALA A 45 0.06 0.11 -8.28
N ASN A 46 -0.61 0.40 -7.16
CA ASN A 46 -0.51 -0.39 -5.94
C ASN A 46 -1.72 -1.32 -5.78
N ILE A 47 -1.47 -2.51 -5.22
CA ILE A 47 -2.52 -3.41 -4.73
C ILE A 47 -2.17 -3.75 -3.28
N SER A 48 -2.70 -2.96 -2.34
CA SER A 48 -2.54 -3.23 -0.92
C SER A 48 -3.51 -4.33 -0.46
N LEU A 49 -2.96 -5.43 0.08
CA LEU A 49 -3.75 -6.44 0.78
C LEU A 49 -3.93 -6.01 2.23
N ILE A 50 -5.18 -5.75 2.65
CA ILE A 50 -5.49 -5.45 4.05
C ILE A 50 -5.37 -6.73 4.87
N THR A 51 -4.31 -6.87 5.65
CA THR A 51 -4.04 -8.06 6.47
C THR A 51 -4.62 -7.98 7.87
N ASP A 52 -4.84 -6.76 8.37
CA ASP A 52 -5.20 -6.43 9.75
C ASP A 52 -5.62 -4.95 9.85
N TYR A 53 -5.96 -4.52 11.07
CA TYR A 53 -6.31 -3.15 11.42
C TYR A 53 -5.22 -2.50 12.30
N ASP A 54 -3.93 -2.76 12.00
CA ASP A 54 -2.77 -2.26 12.74
C ASP A 54 -2.85 -2.59 14.25
N VAL A 55 -2.91 -1.59 15.13
CA VAL A 55 -3.02 -1.76 16.60
C VAL A 55 -4.45 -1.98 17.12
N GLY A 56 -5.40 -2.16 16.20
CA GLY A 56 -6.83 -2.30 16.45
C GLY A 56 -7.62 -1.06 16.05
N LEU A 57 -8.91 -1.25 15.75
CA LEU A 57 -9.86 -0.13 15.65
C LEU A 57 -9.87 0.60 17.00
N ALA A 58 -9.72 1.93 16.98
CA ALA A 58 -9.58 2.72 18.21
C ALA A 58 -10.76 2.57 19.19
N ASP A 59 -11.92 2.15 18.67
CA ASP A 59 -13.19 2.00 19.37
C ASP A 59 -13.55 0.54 19.72
N ASP A 60 -12.72 -0.45 19.33
CA ASP A 60 -12.97 -1.88 19.61
C ASP A 60 -11.76 -2.56 20.28
N ALA A 61 -11.85 -2.67 21.61
CA ALA A 61 -10.85 -3.32 22.46
C ALA A 61 -10.74 -4.86 22.26
N SER A 62 -11.62 -5.49 21.47
CA SER A 62 -11.51 -6.90 21.11
C SER A 62 -10.51 -7.14 19.96
N VAL A 63 -10.17 -6.11 19.18
CA VAL A 63 -9.24 -6.23 18.06
C VAL A 63 -7.79 -6.25 18.58
N GLN A 64 -7.21 -7.44 18.63
CA GLN A 64 -5.83 -7.60 19.07
C GLN A 64 -4.81 -6.93 18.11
N PRO A 65 -3.73 -6.34 18.65
CA PRO A 65 -2.66 -5.74 17.85
C PRO A 65 -2.09 -6.70 16.81
N VAL A 66 -1.64 -6.15 15.69
CA VAL A 66 -0.97 -6.89 14.63
C VAL A 66 0.26 -7.67 15.12
N SER A 67 0.41 -8.89 14.61
CA SER A 67 1.60 -9.73 14.78
C SER A 67 2.07 -10.22 13.40
N GLN A 68 3.39 -10.43 13.24
CA GLN A 68 3.97 -10.86 11.97
C GLN A 68 3.36 -12.19 11.48
N GLU A 69 3.05 -13.12 12.38
CA GLU A 69 2.41 -14.39 12.05
C GLU A 69 1.00 -14.21 11.46
N LYS A 70 0.21 -13.28 12.02
CA LYS A 70 -1.14 -12.96 11.52
C LYS A 70 -1.08 -12.33 10.13
N VAL A 71 -0.15 -11.41 9.90
CA VAL A 71 0.11 -10.81 8.58
C VAL A 71 0.44 -11.90 7.55
N LEU A 72 1.42 -12.77 7.85
CA LEU A 72 1.85 -13.83 6.93
C LEU A 72 0.75 -14.86 6.65
N ARG A 73 -0.12 -15.15 7.63
CA ARG A 73 -1.28 -16.02 7.44
C ARG A 73 -2.29 -15.40 6.47
N VAL A 74 -2.77 -14.19 6.75
CA VAL A 74 -3.78 -13.51 5.91
C VAL A 74 -3.23 -13.21 4.51
N PHE A 75 -1.93 -12.95 4.39
CA PHE A 75 -1.24 -12.81 3.10
C PHE A 75 -1.26 -14.11 2.28
N LYS A 76 -1.04 -15.28 2.91
CA LYS A 76 -1.16 -16.59 2.23
C LYS A 76 -2.61 -16.86 1.81
N GLU A 77 -3.57 -16.62 2.69
CA GLU A 77 -5.01 -16.81 2.42
C GLU A 77 -5.53 -15.95 1.25
N ASN A 78 -4.94 -14.77 1.02
CA ASN A 78 -5.30 -13.88 -0.10
C ASN A 78 -4.39 -13.99 -1.33
N ASN A 79 -3.34 -14.81 -1.31
CA ASN A 79 -2.36 -14.91 -2.41
C ASN A 79 -3.03 -15.37 -3.72
N GLU A 80 -3.90 -16.37 -3.67
CA GLU A 80 -4.62 -16.87 -4.86
C GLU A 80 -5.62 -15.85 -5.42
N LYS A 81 -6.23 -15.02 -4.56
CA LYS A 81 -7.07 -13.89 -5.02
C LYS A 81 -6.23 -12.83 -5.74
N LEU A 82 -5.05 -12.50 -5.20
CA LEU A 82 -4.12 -11.57 -5.83
C LEU A 82 -3.63 -12.12 -7.19
N ARG A 83 -3.29 -13.40 -7.27
CA ARG A 83 -2.90 -14.07 -8.52
C ARG A 83 -4.02 -14.01 -9.57
N ALA A 84 -5.25 -14.33 -9.18
CA ALA A 84 -6.41 -14.26 -10.07
C ALA A 84 -6.67 -12.81 -10.56
N LEU A 85 -6.56 -11.82 -9.66
CA LEU A 85 -6.66 -10.41 -10.00
C LEU A 85 -5.58 -9.97 -11.00
N LEU A 86 -4.31 -10.31 -10.75
CA LEU A 86 -3.19 -10.00 -11.64
C LEU A 86 -3.37 -10.66 -13.02
N ALA A 87 -3.76 -11.95 -13.05
CA ALA A 87 -4.01 -12.68 -14.29
C ALA A 87 -5.17 -12.09 -15.12
N ALA A 88 -6.20 -11.54 -14.45
CA ALA A 88 -7.31 -10.85 -15.12
C ALA A 88 -6.95 -9.41 -15.54
N MET A 89 -6.13 -8.70 -14.76
CA MET A 89 -5.79 -7.29 -14.96
C MET A 89 -4.71 -7.10 -16.04
N ILE A 90 -3.63 -7.90 -16.03
CA ILE A 90 -2.49 -7.73 -16.94
C ILE A 90 -2.89 -7.72 -18.42
N PRO A 91 -3.76 -8.63 -18.93
CA PRO A 91 -4.19 -8.60 -20.33
C PRO A 91 -5.03 -7.36 -20.72
N GLN A 92 -5.58 -6.63 -19.74
CA GLN A 92 -6.37 -5.41 -19.96
C GLN A 92 -5.51 -4.13 -19.95
N ILE A 93 -4.22 -4.22 -19.59
CA ILE A 93 -3.31 -3.07 -19.61
C ILE A 93 -3.03 -2.70 -21.08
N PRO A 94 -3.30 -1.46 -21.52
CA PRO A 94 -3.10 -1.06 -22.90
C PRO A 94 -1.60 -1.03 -23.25
N GLN A 95 -1.23 -1.62 -24.39
CA GLN A 95 0.17 -1.59 -24.90
C GLN A 95 0.69 -0.17 -25.17
N LYS A 96 -0.23 0.77 -25.40
CA LYS A 96 0.06 2.21 -25.46
C LYS A 96 -0.76 2.89 -24.36
N PRO A 97 -0.23 3.02 -23.13
CA PRO A 97 -0.90 3.79 -22.11
C PRO A 97 -0.94 5.28 -22.53
N SER A 98 -1.89 6.01 -21.95
CA SER A 98 -2.09 7.45 -22.13
C SER A 98 -2.02 8.19 -20.79
N CYS A 99 -1.24 7.65 -19.85
CA CYS A 99 -1.20 8.12 -18.47
C CYS A 99 -0.18 9.25 -18.30
N CYS A 100 -0.51 10.26 -17.50
CA CYS A 100 0.39 11.36 -17.16
C CYS A 100 1.68 10.92 -16.41
N CYS A 101 1.80 9.65 -16.02
CA CYS A 101 3.07 9.10 -15.55
C CYS A 101 4.14 9.05 -16.64
N GLN A 102 3.77 8.92 -17.91
CA GLN A 102 4.69 8.74 -19.04
C GLN A 102 5.30 10.04 -19.57
N THR A 103 4.82 11.19 -19.08
CA THR A 103 5.34 12.54 -19.38
C THR A 103 5.63 13.31 -18.10
N ALA A 104 5.88 12.58 -17.00
CA ALA A 104 6.09 13.14 -15.68
C ALA A 104 7.33 14.05 -15.60
N LEU A 105 8.33 13.81 -16.45
CA LEU A 105 9.57 14.59 -16.48
C LEU A 105 9.52 15.78 -17.45
N GLU A 106 8.53 15.85 -18.35
CA GLU A 106 8.44 16.87 -19.42
C GLU A 106 8.50 18.31 -18.90
N ASN A 107 8.00 18.54 -17.68
CA ASN A 107 8.04 19.83 -16.99
C ASN A 107 8.74 19.78 -15.61
N ALA A 108 9.42 18.67 -15.29
CA ALA A 108 10.17 18.54 -14.06
C ALA A 108 11.44 19.40 -14.10
N ARG A 109 11.76 20.06 -12.98
CA ARG A 109 13.03 20.76 -12.78
C ARG A 109 13.84 20.01 -11.72
N PHE A 110 15.09 19.74 -12.05
CA PHE A 110 16.11 19.20 -11.14
C PHE A 110 16.82 20.35 -10.40
#